data_AF-A0A8J3F9B8-F1
#
_entry.id   AF-A0A8J3F9B8-F1
#
_cell.length_a   1.000
_cell.length_b   1.000
_cell.length_c   1.000
_cell.angle_alpha   90.00
_cell.angle_beta   90.00
_cell.angle_gamma   90.00
#
_symmetry.space_group_name_H-M   'P 1'
#
loop_
_entity.id
_entity.type
_entity.pdbx_description
1 polymer ?
#
loop_
_entity_poly.entity_id
_entity_poly.type
_entity_poly.pdbx_seq_one_letter_code
_entity_poly.pdbx_strand_id
1 'polypeptide(L)'
;MKLFSEKGFHASTTSEIVKEAGVAEGTIFRHYKTKKDILLAVVVPLLVKFLSPRMLRDVQAIFGDPSLSTEETLRRVCKNRLELVEQNWDRFRILLQEAAFHPEIREAIIEHIAKRARTLMTSFVEKKIRDGEFRNLPPAVIVRVGFSLLAGYVFFKHIAFPDEGIKLDDDEEIACAGWASIKLHARLSCGCVHCGRREGDAFSLARVEPVVDGIGGGAYHGNRQTVVGRMPDSFRMKGR
;
A
#
# COMPACT_ATOMS: atom_id res chain seq x y z
N MET A 1 17.62 -16.09 0.46
CA MET A 1 16.67 -14.97 0.74
C MET A 1 17.38 -13.78 1.37
N LYS A 2 18.11 -13.98 2.48
CA LYS A 2 18.89 -12.91 3.13
C LYS A 2 19.77 -12.10 2.16
N LEU A 3 20.62 -12.77 1.39
CA LEU A 3 21.48 -12.11 0.39
C LEU A 3 20.69 -11.29 -0.66
N PHE A 4 19.53 -11.79 -1.10
CA PHE A 4 18.67 -11.06 -2.05
C PHE A 4 18.01 -9.83 -1.41
N SER A 5 17.71 -9.87 -0.11
CA SER A 5 17.24 -8.68 0.60
C SER A 5 18.36 -7.66 0.71
N GLU A 6 19.51 -8.04 1.24
CA GLU A 6 20.58 -7.10 1.57
C GLU A 6 21.24 -6.50 0.32
N LYS A 7 21.53 -7.33 -0.69
CA LYS A 7 22.29 -6.93 -1.88
C LYS A 7 21.45 -6.82 -3.16
N GLY A 8 20.25 -7.40 -3.19
CA GLY A 8 19.44 -7.54 -4.40
C GLY A 8 19.82 -8.76 -5.24
N PHE A 9 18.89 -9.23 -6.06
CA PHE A 9 19.10 -10.38 -6.94
C PHE A 9 20.18 -10.09 -8.00
N HIS A 10 20.13 -8.93 -8.66
CA HIS A 10 21.06 -8.63 -9.74
C HIS A 10 22.50 -8.46 -9.27
N ALA A 11 22.74 -7.79 -8.13
CA ALA A 11 24.08 -7.51 -7.62
C ALA A 11 24.70 -8.67 -6.83
N SER A 12 23.94 -9.72 -6.50
CA SER A 12 24.49 -10.93 -5.89
C SER A 12 25.10 -11.88 -6.93
N THR A 13 26.29 -12.40 -6.63
CA THR A 13 26.96 -13.43 -7.44
C THR A 13 26.57 -14.83 -6.97
N THR A 14 26.70 -15.83 -7.83
CA THR A 14 26.40 -17.21 -7.42
C THR A 14 27.34 -17.71 -6.34
N SER A 15 28.62 -17.33 -6.37
CA SER A 15 29.59 -17.69 -5.33
C SER A 15 29.21 -17.10 -3.96
N GLU A 16 28.64 -15.89 -3.91
CA GLU A 16 28.08 -15.33 -2.67
C GLU A 16 26.86 -16.10 -2.18
N ILE A 17 25.96 -16.50 -3.09
CA ILE A 17 24.80 -17.34 -2.75
C ILE A 17 25.25 -18.67 -2.14
N VAL A 18 26.23 -19.32 -2.77
CA VAL A 18 26.82 -20.59 -2.34
C VAL A 18 27.45 -20.45 -0.96
N LYS A 19 28.25 -19.39 -0.76
CA LYS A 19 28.89 -19.07 0.52
C LYS A 19 27.86 -18.83 1.63
N GLU A 20 26.84 -18.02 1.37
CA GLU A 20 25.77 -17.73 2.33
C GLU A 20 24.92 -18.97 2.64
N ALA A 21 24.72 -19.86 1.66
CA ALA A 21 23.99 -21.10 1.84
C ALA A 21 24.80 -22.20 2.54
N GLY A 22 26.12 -22.04 2.70
CA GLY A 22 27.00 -23.01 3.35
C GLY A 22 27.13 -24.33 2.59
N VAL A 23 27.01 -24.31 1.26
CA VAL A 23 27.08 -25.50 0.39
C VAL A 23 28.20 -25.37 -0.63
N ALA A 24 28.59 -26.48 -1.27
CA ALA A 24 29.54 -26.45 -2.38
C ALA A 24 28.86 -25.95 -3.67
N GLU A 25 29.60 -25.21 -4.52
CA GLU A 25 29.07 -24.64 -5.76
C GLU A 25 28.52 -25.70 -6.71
N GLY A 26 29.24 -26.82 -6.88
CA GLY A 26 28.80 -27.96 -7.68
C GLY A 26 27.47 -28.57 -7.21
N THR A 27 27.17 -28.51 -5.91
CA THR A 27 25.90 -29.01 -5.35
C THR A 27 24.73 -28.16 -5.78
N ILE A 28 24.85 -26.83 -5.70
CA ILE A 28 23.78 -25.91 -6.16
C ILE A 28 23.53 -26.07 -7.65
N PHE A 29 24.58 -26.10 -8.48
CA PHE A 29 24.43 -26.16 -9.94
C PHE A 29 23.97 -27.53 -10.46
N ARG A 30 24.05 -28.58 -9.64
CA ARG A 30 23.40 -29.86 -9.93
C ARG A 30 21.87 -29.73 -9.88
N HIS A 31 21.34 -28.93 -8.96
CA HIS A 31 19.91 -28.74 -8.76
C HIS A 31 19.33 -27.55 -9.55
N TYR A 32 20.11 -26.48 -9.73
CA TYR A 32 19.67 -25.23 -10.33
C TYR A 32 20.63 -24.82 -11.44
N LYS A 33 20.15 -24.73 -12.68
CA LYS A 33 21.03 -24.45 -13.83
C LYS A 33 21.47 -22.99 -13.88
N THR A 34 20.64 -22.10 -13.38
CA THR A 34 20.88 -20.66 -13.42
C THR A 34 20.62 -20.00 -12.07
N LYS A 35 21.17 -18.79 -11.87
CA LYS A 35 20.85 -17.94 -10.70
C LYS A 35 19.34 -17.64 -10.62
N LYS A 36 18.68 -17.51 -11.76
CA LYS A 36 17.21 -17.34 -11.86
C LYS A 36 16.48 -18.56 -11.29
N ASP A 37 16.92 -19.78 -11.60
CA ASP A 37 16.30 -20.99 -11.07
C ASP A 37 16.38 -21.04 -9.54
N ILE A 38 17.51 -20.60 -8.97
CA ILE A 38 17.66 -20.46 -7.51
C ILE A 38 16.65 -19.46 -6.95
N LEU A 39 16.48 -18.29 -7.60
CA LEU A 39 15.50 -17.29 -7.18
C LEU A 39 14.08 -17.88 -7.18
N LEU A 40 13.66 -18.48 -8.29
CA LEU A 40 12.33 -19.05 -8.43
C LEU A 40 12.08 -20.17 -7.41
N ALA A 41 13.08 -21.03 -7.16
CA ALA A 41 13.00 -22.12 -6.19
C ALA A 41 12.84 -21.64 -4.74
N VAL A 42 13.25 -20.41 -4.42
CA VAL A 42 13.06 -19.82 -3.10
C VAL A 42 11.78 -18.98 -3.03
N VAL A 43 11.52 -18.17 -4.06
CA VAL A 43 10.46 -17.17 -4.07
C VAL A 43 9.07 -17.79 -4.28
N VAL A 44 8.93 -18.69 -5.25
CA VAL A 44 7.61 -19.27 -5.57
C VAL A 44 7.07 -20.09 -4.41
N PRO A 45 7.85 -20.98 -3.75
CA PRO A 45 7.36 -21.69 -2.57
C PRO A 45 7.04 -20.76 -1.39
N LEU A 46 7.80 -19.69 -1.19
CA LEU A 46 7.48 -18.69 -0.15
C LEU A 46 6.10 -18.06 -0.40
N LEU A 47 5.82 -17.66 -1.65
CA LEU A 47 4.51 -17.11 -2.03
C LEU A 47 3.39 -18.13 -1.81
N VAL A 48 3.54 -19.33 -2.36
CA VAL A 48 2.46 -20.31 -2.46
C VAL A 48 2.21 -21.04 -1.14
N LYS A 49 3.25 -21.39 -0.39
CA LYS A 49 3.14 -22.21 0.81
C LYS A 49 3.04 -21.40 2.09
N PHE A 50 3.55 -20.18 2.10
CA PHE A 50 3.62 -19.36 3.32
C PHE A 50 2.73 -18.12 3.25
N LEU A 51 2.97 -17.22 2.30
CA LEU A 51 2.26 -15.93 2.24
C LEU A 51 0.79 -16.09 1.83
N SER A 52 0.51 -16.76 0.70
CA SER A 52 -0.86 -16.91 0.18
C SER A 52 -1.83 -17.55 1.19
N PRO A 53 -1.53 -18.69 1.83
CA PRO A 53 -2.48 -19.34 2.74
C PRO A 53 -2.78 -18.49 3.98
N ARG A 54 -1.76 -17.81 4.54
CA ARG A 54 -1.94 -16.94 5.70
C ARG A 54 -2.77 -15.71 5.34
N MET A 55 -2.44 -15.04 4.23
CA MET A 55 -3.19 -13.88 3.74
C MET A 55 -4.68 -14.19 3.58
N LEU A 56 -5.02 -15.33 2.96
CA LEU A 56 -6.40 -15.66 2.64
C LEU A 56 -7.19 -16.11 3.87
N ARG A 57 -6.62 -16.96 4.72
CA ARG A 57 -7.31 -17.44 5.93
C ARG A 57 -7.66 -16.30 6.88
N ASP A 58 -6.72 -15.40 7.13
CA ASP A 58 -6.92 -14.33 8.10
C ASP A 58 -8.00 -13.35 7.63
N VAL A 59 -8.00 -12.94 6.34
CA VAL A 59 -9.06 -12.06 5.80
C VAL A 59 -10.42 -12.78 5.78
N GLN A 60 -10.44 -14.06 5.40
CA GLN A 60 -11.68 -14.82 5.34
C GLN A 60 -12.31 -14.97 6.74
N ALA A 61 -11.50 -15.18 7.79
CA ALA A 61 -11.97 -15.22 9.16
C ALA A 61 -12.58 -13.87 9.59
N ILE A 62 -11.91 -12.74 9.27
CA ILE A 62 -12.42 -11.40 9.60
C ILE A 62 -13.73 -11.10 8.87
N PHE A 63 -13.85 -11.44 7.58
CA PHE A 63 -15.09 -11.25 6.81
C PHE A 63 -16.23 -12.17 7.22
N GLY A 64 -15.90 -13.33 7.78
CA GLY A 64 -16.87 -14.32 8.23
C GLY A 64 -17.44 -14.05 9.62
N ASP A 65 -16.88 -13.10 10.38
CA ASP A 65 -17.31 -12.79 11.73
C ASP A 65 -18.58 -11.90 11.73
N PRO A 66 -19.75 -12.43 12.12
CA PRO A 66 -21.00 -11.67 12.09
C PRO A 66 -21.11 -10.65 13.23
N SER A 67 -20.21 -10.70 14.23
CA SER A 67 -20.23 -9.77 15.36
C SER A 67 -19.62 -8.41 15.04
N LEU A 68 -18.87 -8.31 13.95
CA LEU A 68 -18.18 -7.09 13.56
C LEU A 68 -19.08 -6.17 12.73
N SER A 69 -19.05 -4.87 13.05
CA SER A 69 -19.58 -3.86 12.13
C SER A 69 -18.74 -3.83 10.85
N THR A 70 -19.28 -3.26 9.78
CA THR A 70 -18.51 -3.02 8.54
C THR A 70 -17.27 -2.20 8.80
N GLU A 71 -17.38 -1.22 9.70
CA GLU A 71 -16.28 -0.35 10.10
C GLU A 71 -15.14 -1.13 10.75
N GLU A 72 -15.49 -1.94 11.74
CA GLU A 72 -14.54 -2.77 12.46
C GLU A 72 -13.94 -3.87 11.56
N THR A 73 -14.76 -4.45 10.68
CA THR A 73 -14.31 -5.46 9.70
C THR A 73 -13.20 -4.89 8.81
N LEU A 74 -13.44 -3.71 8.22
CA LEU A 74 -12.47 -3.06 7.34
C LEU A 74 -11.20 -2.65 8.10
N ARG A 75 -11.34 -2.09 9.31
CA ARG A 75 -10.21 -1.72 10.16
C ARG A 75 -9.32 -2.93 10.47
N ARG A 76 -9.92 -4.05 10.89
CA ARG A 76 -9.19 -5.29 11.17
C ARG A 76 -8.50 -5.86 9.93
N VAL A 77 -9.14 -5.82 8.76
CA VAL A 77 -8.49 -6.25 7.52
C VAL A 77 -7.29 -5.39 7.19
N CYS A 78 -7.42 -4.06 7.23
CA CYS A 78 -6.30 -3.15 6.98
C CYS A 78 -5.15 -3.40 7.97
N LYS A 79 -5.43 -3.46 9.28
CA LYS A 79 -4.44 -3.76 10.31
C LYS A 79 -3.71 -5.07 10.05
N ASN A 80 -4.47 -6.15 9.86
CA ASN A 80 -3.90 -7.46 9.61
C ASN A 80 -3.06 -7.50 8.32
N ARG A 81 -3.39 -6.68 7.31
CA ARG A 81 -2.60 -6.57 6.07
C ARG A 81 -1.32 -5.76 6.26
N LEU A 82 -1.38 -4.64 6.96
CA LEU A 82 -0.20 -3.83 7.27
C LEU A 82 0.78 -4.60 8.16
N GLU A 83 0.31 -5.20 9.25
CA GLU A 83 1.15 -6.02 10.14
C GLU A 83 1.85 -7.16 9.39
N LEU A 84 1.14 -7.82 8.46
CA LEU A 84 1.73 -8.89 7.65
C LEU A 84 2.85 -8.35 6.74
N VAL A 85 2.65 -7.17 6.14
CA VAL A 85 3.64 -6.51 5.28
C VAL A 85 4.85 -6.10 6.11
N GLU A 86 4.64 -5.44 7.25
CA GLU A 86 5.72 -4.98 8.14
C GLU A 86 6.58 -6.14 8.64
N GLN A 87 5.96 -7.21 9.12
CA GLN A 87 6.66 -8.41 9.59
C GLN A 87 7.46 -9.13 8.47
N ASN A 88 7.18 -8.82 7.20
CA ASN A 88 7.78 -9.51 6.06
C ASN A 88 8.28 -8.52 4.99
N TRP A 89 8.59 -7.27 5.34
CA TRP A 89 8.82 -6.19 4.38
C TRP A 89 9.90 -6.55 3.35
N ASP A 90 11.04 -7.04 3.81
CA ASP A 90 12.13 -7.50 2.96
C ASP A 90 11.70 -8.52 1.90
N ARG A 91 10.82 -9.45 2.28
CA ARG A 91 10.29 -10.47 1.37
C ARG A 91 9.35 -9.84 0.36
N PHE A 92 8.46 -8.95 0.79
CA PHE A 92 7.55 -8.22 -0.11
C PHE A 92 8.31 -7.31 -1.07
N ARG A 93 9.36 -6.63 -0.60
CA ARG A 93 10.22 -5.78 -1.43
C ARG A 93 10.89 -6.57 -2.55
N ILE A 94 11.53 -7.71 -2.24
CA ILE A 94 12.11 -8.60 -3.26
C ILE A 94 11.02 -9.04 -4.24
N LEU A 95 9.86 -9.47 -3.75
CA LEU A 95 8.76 -9.92 -4.58
C LEU A 95 8.30 -8.85 -5.58
N LEU A 96 8.11 -7.62 -5.12
CA LEU A 96 7.67 -6.50 -5.94
C LEU A 96 8.73 -6.12 -6.99
N GLN A 97 10.00 -6.10 -6.59
CA GLN A 97 11.12 -5.79 -7.48
C GLN A 97 11.28 -6.85 -8.57
N GLU A 98 11.33 -8.12 -8.19
CA GLU A 98 11.62 -9.22 -9.12
C GLU A 98 10.42 -9.58 -10.01
N ALA A 99 9.17 -9.34 -9.55
CA ALA A 99 7.98 -9.57 -10.38
C ALA A 99 7.91 -8.67 -11.62
N ALA A 100 8.62 -7.53 -11.63
CA ALA A 100 8.73 -6.67 -12.79
C ALA A 100 9.58 -7.29 -13.92
N PHE A 101 10.56 -8.14 -13.57
CA PHE A 101 11.51 -8.73 -14.51
C PHE A 101 11.26 -10.23 -14.79
N HIS A 102 10.51 -10.90 -13.91
CA HIS A 102 10.30 -12.34 -13.95
C HIS A 102 8.80 -12.68 -14.02
N PRO A 103 8.28 -13.00 -15.24
CA PRO A 103 6.88 -13.35 -15.44
C PRO A 103 6.38 -14.49 -14.55
N GLU A 104 7.24 -15.46 -14.24
CA GLU A 104 6.88 -16.60 -13.40
C GLU A 104 6.51 -16.18 -11.97
N ILE A 105 7.19 -15.16 -11.42
CA ILE A 105 6.87 -14.60 -10.11
C ILE A 105 5.55 -13.81 -10.21
N ARG A 106 5.39 -13.00 -11.25
CA ARG A 106 4.16 -12.23 -11.48
C ARG A 106 2.94 -13.15 -11.60
N GLU A 107 3.05 -14.22 -12.37
CA GLU A 107 1.99 -15.22 -12.56
C GLU A 107 1.67 -15.93 -11.25
N ALA A 108 2.68 -16.33 -10.48
CA ALA A 108 2.47 -16.92 -9.16
C ALA A 108 1.70 -15.96 -8.21
N ILE A 109 2.05 -14.67 -8.20
CA ILE A 109 1.31 -13.65 -7.43
C ILE A 109 -0.13 -13.54 -7.91
N ILE A 110 -0.37 -13.48 -9.22
CA ILE A 110 -1.71 -13.37 -9.79
C ILE A 110 -2.58 -14.58 -9.42
N GLU A 111 -2.08 -15.79 -9.68
CA GLU A 111 -2.84 -17.03 -9.50
C GLU A 111 -3.10 -17.36 -8.03
N HIS A 112 -2.08 -17.20 -7.18
CA HIS A 112 -2.16 -17.67 -5.80
C HIS A 112 -2.60 -16.61 -4.80
N ILE A 113 -2.48 -15.31 -5.13
CA ILE A 113 -2.82 -14.21 -4.23
C ILE A 113 -3.90 -13.33 -4.85
N ALA A 114 -3.60 -12.65 -5.96
CA ALA A 114 -4.44 -11.56 -6.46
C ALA A 114 -5.84 -12.02 -6.87
N LYS A 115 -5.98 -13.14 -7.61
CA LYS A 115 -7.29 -13.66 -8.02
C LYS A 115 -8.16 -14.01 -6.82
N ARG A 116 -7.61 -14.72 -5.84
CA ARG A 116 -8.32 -15.17 -4.64
C ARG A 116 -8.69 -14.00 -3.72
N ALA A 117 -7.76 -13.09 -3.47
CA ALA A 117 -8.02 -11.87 -2.71
C ALA A 117 -9.10 -11.03 -3.38
N ARG A 118 -9.03 -10.84 -4.70
CA ARG A 118 -10.06 -10.13 -5.47
C ARG A 118 -11.43 -10.78 -5.32
N THR A 119 -11.54 -12.11 -5.45
CA THR A 119 -12.83 -12.81 -5.27
C THR A 119 -13.40 -12.56 -3.87
N LEU A 120 -12.60 -12.76 -2.83
CA LEU A 120 -13.02 -12.58 -1.44
C LEU A 120 -13.49 -11.14 -1.15
N MET A 121 -12.70 -10.14 -1.57
CA MET A 121 -13.05 -8.73 -1.40
C MET A 121 -14.30 -8.35 -2.22
N THR A 122 -14.44 -8.88 -3.43
CA THR A 122 -15.59 -8.60 -4.30
C THR A 122 -16.87 -9.11 -3.66
N SER A 123 -16.90 -10.34 -3.14
CA SER A 123 -18.07 -10.90 -2.46
C SER A 123 -18.45 -10.10 -1.21
N PHE A 124 -17.46 -9.61 -0.44
CA PHE A 124 -17.70 -8.72 0.70
C PHE A 124 -18.34 -7.40 0.25
N VAL A 125 -17.76 -6.73 -0.76
CA VAL A 125 -18.27 -5.46 -1.30
C VAL A 125 -19.70 -5.63 -1.84
N GLU A 126 -19.97 -6.69 -2.60
CA GLU A 126 -21.31 -6.98 -3.12
C GLU A 126 -22.34 -7.16 -2.01
N LYS A 127 -21.98 -7.85 -0.92
CA LYS A 127 -22.84 -7.97 0.26
C LYS A 127 -23.13 -6.59 0.85
N LYS A 128 -22.11 -5.75 1.04
CA LYS A 128 -22.27 -4.41 1.61
C LYS A 128 -23.04 -3.43 0.73
N ILE A 129 -23.01 -3.61 -0.59
CA ILE A 129 -23.89 -2.87 -1.51
C ILE A 129 -25.36 -3.31 -1.32
N ARG A 130 -25.62 -4.63 -1.25
CA ARG A 130 -26.98 -5.16 -1.02
C ARG A 130 -27.56 -4.73 0.32
N ASP A 131 -26.72 -4.70 1.36
CA ASP A 131 -27.09 -4.27 2.70
C ASP A 131 -27.30 -2.73 2.80
N GLY A 132 -27.05 -2.00 1.71
CA GLY A 132 -27.20 -0.53 1.65
C GLY A 132 -26.08 0.26 2.34
N GLU A 133 -25.04 -0.42 2.81
CA GLU A 133 -23.92 0.19 3.53
C GLU A 133 -22.91 0.85 2.58
N PHE A 134 -22.72 0.29 1.38
CA PHE A 134 -21.84 0.84 0.35
C PHE A 134 -22.65 1.43 -0.81
N ARG A 135 -22.08 2.43 -1.49
CA ARG A 135 -22.68 2.95 -2.73
C ARG A 135 -22.72 1.88 -3.82
N ASN A 136 -23.77 1.91 -4.62
CA ASN A 136 -23.92 1.06 -5.80
C ASN A 136 -22.96 1.50 -6.93
N LEU A 137 -21.69 1.13 -6.78
CA LEU A 137 -20.64 1.26 -7.79
C LEU A 137 -20.18 -0.14 -8.21
N PRO A 138 -19.57 -0.30 -9.41
CA PRO A 138 -19.01 -1.58 -9.81
C PRO A 138 -18.05 -2.15 -8.73
N PRO A 139 -18.32 -3.34 -8.15
CA PRO A 139 -17.54 -3.88 -7.05
C PRO A 139 -16.03 -3.96 -7.33
N ALA A 140 -15.68 -4.32 -8.57
CA ALA A 140 -14.29 -4.39 -9.03
C ALA A 140 -13.54 -3.05 -8.91
N VAL A 141 -14.23 -1.91 -9.05
CA VAL A 141 -13.63 -0.58 -8.89
C VAL A 141 -13.37 -0.28 -7.42
N ILE A 142 -14.34 -0.55 -6.54
CA ILE A 142 -14.18 -0.37 -5.08
C ILE A 142 -13.01 -1.21 -4.59
N VAL A 143 -12.96 -2.49 -4.96
CA VAL A 143 -11.87 -3.40 -4.59
C VAL A 143 -10.52 -2.90 -5.12
N ARG A 144 -10.46 -2.43 -6.38
CA ARG A 144 -9.22 -1.89 -6.96
C ARG A 144 -8.73 -0.67 -6.21
N VAL A 145 -9.60 0.30 -5.93
CA VAL A 145 -9.25 1.51 -5.17
C VAL A 145 -8.79 1.13 -3.77
N GLY A 146 -9.47 0.21 -3.08
CA GLY A 146 -9.07 -0.27 -1.77
C GLY A 146 -7.67 -0.88 -1.76
N PHE A 147 -7.35 -1.74 -2.74
CA PHE A 147 -5.99 -2.27 -2.89
C PHE A 147 -4.97 -1.20 -3.24
N SER A 148 -5.31 -0.22 -4.09
CA SER A 148 -4.43 0.89 -4.44
C SER A 148 -4.09 1.77 -3.24
N LEU A 149 -5.05 2.02 -2.34
CA LEU A 149 -4.83 2.80 -1.13
C LEU A 149 -3.88 2.08 -0.17
N LEU A 150 -4.11 0.78 0.06
CA LEU A 150 -3.23 -0.03 0.90
C LEU A 150 -1.81 -0.12 0.32
N ALA A 151 -1.69 -0.39 -0.99
CA ALA A 151 -0.40 -0.46 -1.67
C ALA A 151 0.30 0.91 -1.69
N GLY A 152 -0.45 1.99 -1.88
CA GLY A 152 0.04 3.37 -1.82
C GLY A 152 0.59 3.72 -0.45
N TYR A 153 -0.14 3.39 0.62
CA TYR A 153 0.34 3.58 2.00
C TYR A 153 1.67 2.86 2.24
N VAL A 154 1.76 1.57 1.88
CA VAL A 154 2.99 0.78 2.01
C VAL A 154 4.14 1.39 1.20
N PHE A 155 3.86 1.84 -0.03
CA PHE A 155 4.84 2.51 -0.89
C PHE A 155 5.36 3.80 -0.25
N PHE A 156 4.47 4.67 0.22
CA PHE A 156 4.88 5.93 0.82
C PHE A 156 5.63 5.71 2.14
N LYS A 157 5.14 4.83 3.02
CA LYS A 157 5.76 4.49 4.31
C LYS A 157 7.17 3.89 4.17
N HIS A 158 7.40 3.00 3.20
CA HIS A 158 8.65 2.24 3.14
C HIS A 158 9.60 2.61 1.99
N ILE A 159 9.13 3.35 0.98
CA ILE A 159 9.93 3.66 -0.22
C ILE A 159 10.08 5.17 -0.39
N ALA A 160 8.98 5.93 -0.42
CA ALA A 160 9.05 7.35 -0.77
C ALA A 160 9.43 8.25 0.40
N PHE A 161 8.89 7.99 1.60
CA PHE A 161 9.05 8.83 2.79
C PHE A 161 9.36 7.98 4.05
N PRO A 162 10.44 7.19 4.06
CA PRO A 162 10.75 6.29 5.18
C PRO A 162 11.07 7.01 6.50
N ASP A 163 11.48 8.28 6.44
CA ASP A 163 11.90 9.09 7.59
C ASP A 163 10.82 10.07 8.08
N GLU A 164 9.66 10.13 7.41
CA GLU A 164 8.49 10.85 7.91
C GLU A 164 7.85 10.01 9.02
N GLY A 165 8.42 10.12 10.22
CA GLY A 165 8.00 9.45 11.45
C GLY A 165 6.63 9.92 11.95
N ILE A 166 5.59 9.79 11.12
CA ILE A 166 4.21 9.90 11.56
C ILE A 166 3.92 8.67 12.41
N LYS A 167 4.21 8.78 13.71
CA LYS A 167 3.70 7.87 14.75
C LYS A 167 2.25 8.24 15.04
N LEU A 168 1.38 8.16 14.04
CA LEU A 168 -0.03 7.94 14.35
C LEU A 168 -0.10 6.52 14.93
N ASP A 169 -0.96 6.29 15.91
CA ASP A 169 -1.33 4.92 16.26
C ASP A 169 -1.77 4.25 14.95
N ASP A 170 -1.27 3.05 14.64
CA ASP A 170 -1.63 2.36 13.40
C ASP A 170 -3.17 2.29 13.29
N ASP A 171 -3.89 2.22 14.42
CA ASP A 171 -5.35 2.28 14.46
C ASP A 171 -5.95 3.62 13.97
N GLU A 172 -5.31 4.77 14.23
CA GLU A 172 -5.72 6.10 13.73
C GLU A 172 -5.36 6.31 12.25
N GLU A 173 -4.20 5.80 11.82
CA GLU A 173 -3.75 5.92 10.43
C GLU A 173 -4.54 4.99 9.50
N ILE A 174 -4.86 3.78 9.96
CA ILE A 174 -5.76 2.84 9.31
C ILE A 174 -7.19 3.39 9.27
N ALA A 175 -7.66 4.04 10.34
CA ALA A 175 -8.95 4.73 10.33
C ALA A 175 -8.98 5.84 9.26
N CYS A 176 -7.89 6.61 9.12
CA CYS A 176 -7.74 7.64 8.09
C CYS A 176 -7.69 7.07 6.66
N ALA A 177 -6.87 6.04 6.43
CA ALA A 177 -6.68 5.40 5.12
C ALA A 177 -7.90 4.58 4.67
N GLY A 178 -8.66 4.03 5.62
CA GLY A 178 -9.85 3.21 5.37
C GLY A 178 -11.12 4.00 5.06
N TRP A 179 -11.22 5.27 5.45
CA TRP A 179 -12.55 5.92 5.56
C TRP A 179 -12.73 7.28 4.90
N ALA A 180 -11.69 8.11 4.75
CA ALA A 180 -11.90 9.46 4.25
C ALA A 180 -12.54 9.48 2.84
N SER A 181 -12.14 8.58 1.93
CA SER A 181 -12.64 8.58 0.55
C SER A 181 -14.01 7.87 0.35
N ILE A 182 -14.39 6.92 1.20
CA ILE A 182 -15.68 6.21 1.09
C ILE A 182 -16.82 7.03 1.71
N LYS A 183 -16.58 7.70 2.86
CA LYS A 183 -17.58 8.58 3.51
C LYS A 183 -17.61 10.01 2.97
N LEU A 184 -16.53 10.61 2.44
CA LEU A 184 -16.59 12.02 1.99
C LEU A 184 -17.62 12.31 0.89
N HIS A 185 -18.04 11.30 0.14
CA HIS A 185 -19.11 11.48 -0.83
C HIS A 185 -20.44 10.82 -0.41
N ALA A 186 -20.51 10.14 0.75
CA ALA A 186 -21.72 9.43 1.19
C ALA A 186 -22.77 10.38 1.78
N ARG A 187 -22.39 11.63 2.06
CA ARG A 187 -23.29 12.68 2.55
C ARG A 187 -23.51 13.86 1.58
N LEU A 188 -22.91 13.84 0.39
CA LEU A 188 -23.11 14.93 -0.60
C LEU A 188 -24.27 14.69 -1.57
N SER A 189 -25.12 13.69 -1.32
CA SER A 189 -26.30 13.42 -2.14
C SER A 189 -27.57 13.32 -1.30
N CYS A 190 -27.75 14.26 -0.36
CA CYS A 190 -29.10 14.65 0.06
C CYS A 190 -29.47 15.94 -0.71
N GLY A 191 -29.77 15.78 -2.00
CA GLY A 191 -30.48 16.79 -2.80
C GLY A 191 -31.99 16.77 -2.51
N CYS A 192 -32.37 16.66 -1.23
CA CYS A 192 -33.77 16.71 -0.84
C CYS A 192 -34.20 18.18 -0.74
N VAL A 193 -35.00 18.62 -1.70
CA VAL A 193 -35.74 19.90 -1.76
C VAL A 193 -36.82 19.99 -0.65
N HIS A 194 -36.63 19.29 0.48
CA HIS A 194 -37.64 19.13 1.54
C HIS A 194 -37.09 19.18 2.97
N CYS A 195 -35.76 19.30 3.18
CA CYS A 195 -35.21 19.42 4.52
C CYS A 195 -34.96 20.90 4.86
N GLY A 196 -36.00 21.59 5.36
CA GLY A 196 -35.94 22.97 5.84
C GLY A 196 -35.21 23.14 7.18
N ARG A 197 -33.93 22.74 7.28
CA ARG A 197 -33.06 23.16 8.39
C ARG A 197 -31.84 23.90 7.86
N ARG A 198 -31.71 25.14 8.33
CA ARG A 198 -30.72 26.14 7.90
C ARG A 198 -29.30 25.60 8.05
N GLU A 199 -28.52 25.77 6.99
CA GLU A 199 -27.06 25.80 7.01
C GLU A 199 -26.63 26.87 8.03
N GLY A 200 -25.92 26.47 9.09
CA GLY A 200 -25.56 27.40 10.16
C GLY A 200 -24.49 26.91 11.13
N ASP A 201 -24.34 25.61 11.36
CA ASP A 201 -23.39 25.08 12.36
C ASP A 201 -22.41 24.05 11.77
N ALA A 202 -21.88 24.36 10.57
CA ALA A 202 -20.79 23.58 9.99
C ALA A 202 -19.44 24.06 10.57
N PHE A 203 -18.76 23.14 11.26
CA PHE A 203 -17.31 23.16 11.49
C PHE A 203 -16.76 24.33 12.33
N SER A 204 -16.84 24.22 13.67
CA SER A 204 -15.74 24.71 14.50
C SER A 204 -14.56 23.74 14.34
N LEU A 205 -13.72 23.97 13.33
CA LEU A 205 -12.40 23.34 13.28
C LEU A 205 -11.68 23.68 14.58
N ALA A 206 -11.40 22.67 15.40
CA ALA A 206 -10.42 22.78 16.45
C ALA A 206 -9.12 23.25 15.78
N ARG A 207 -8.71 24.44 16.17
CA ARG A 207 -7.54 25.16 15.70
C ARG A 207 -6.31 24.33 16.07
N VAL A 208 -5.81 23.52 15.15
CA VAL A 208 -4.44 22.99 15.27
C VAL A 208 -3.55 24.17 14.95
N GLU A 209 -3.16 24.91 15.98
CA GLU A 209 -2.11 25.91 15.85
C GLU A 209 -0.81 25.19 15.49
N PRO A 210 -0.09 25.62 14.44
CA PRO A 210 1.24 25.10 14.20
C PRO A 210 2.14 25.57 15.36
N VAL A 211 2.78 24.63 16.04
CA VAL A 211 3.90 24.93 16.93
C VAL A 211 5.04 25.40 16.05
N VAL A 212 5.11 26.72 15.83
CA VAL A 212 6.22 27.38 15.14
C VAL A 212 7.16 27.90 16.22
N ASP A 213 8.02 27.03 16.75
CA ASP A 213 9.14 27.47 17.58
C ASP A 213 10.21 28.13 16.68
N GLY A 214 10.11 29.46 16.61
CA GLY A 214 11.24 30.36 16.79
C GLY A 214 12.31 30.42 15.71
N ILE A 215 12.06 31.16 14.62
CA ILE A 215 13.10 32.01 14.00
C ILE A 215 12.46 33.30 13.47
N GLY A 216 12.83 34.43 14.08
CA GLY A 216 13.08 35.72 13.41
C GLY A 216 11.92 36.42 12.72
N GLY A 217 11.42 37.50 13.34
CA GLY A 217 10.41 38.39 12.78
C GLY A 217 10.86 39.15 11.52
N GLY A 218 9.85 39.55 10.74
CA GLY A 218 10.00 40.41 9.58
C GLY A 218 8.64 40.69 8.96
N ALA A 219 8.03 41.81 9.34
CA ALA A 219 6.78 42.30 8.78
C ALA A 219 6.91 42.54 7.27
N TYR A 220 5.94 42.06 6.48
CA TYR A 220 5.68 42.59 5.13
C TYR A 220 4.17 42.71 4.88
N HIS A 221 3.70 43.94 5.01
CA HIS A 221 2.55 44.45 4.29
C HIS A 221 2.87 44.49 2.79
N GLY A 222 1.87 44.24 1.93
CA GLY A 222 1.87 44.84 0.59
C GLY A 222 1.51 43.93 -0.58
N ASN A 223 0.21 43.94 -0.88
CA ASN A 223 -0.36 44.17 -2.21
C ASN A 223 -0.26 43.12 -3.34
N ARG A 224 -1.43 42.87 -3.93
CA ARG A 224 -1.62 42.18 -5.21
C ARG A 224 -0.99 43.02 -6.32
N GLN A 225 -0.11 42.43 -7.12
CA GLN A 225 -0.04 42.68 -8.56
C GLN A 225 0.79 41.60 -9.27
N THR A 226 0.24 41.14 -10.39
CA THR A 226 0.82 40.27 -11.40
C THR A 226 2.17 40.78 -11.92
N VAL A 227 3.19 39.91 -11.95
CA VAL A 227 4.36 40.08 -12.82
C VAL A 227 4.72 38.74 -13.46
N VAL A 228 4.60 38.70 -14.78
CA VAL A 228 5.15 37.69 -15.68
C VAL A 228 6.68 37.81 -15.64
N GLY A 229 7.42 36.73 -15.38
CA GLY A 229 8.88 36.77 -15.30
C GLY A 229 9.59 35.41 -15.39
N ARG A 230 10.04 35.07 -16.61
CA ARG A 230 11.24 34.31 -17.06
C ARG A 230 11.76 33.09 -16.27
N MET A 231 11.91 31.98 -17.00
CA MET A 231 12.75 30.82 -16.66
C MET A 231 14.25 31.20 -16.57
N PRO A 232 15.02 30.63 -15.61
CA PRO A 232 16.47 30.80 -15.55
C PRO A 232 17.23 29.94 -16.57
N ASP A 233 18.20 30.56 -17.24
CA ASP A 233 19.14 29.95 -18.20
C ASP A 233 20.24 29.12 -17.50
N SER A 234 19.90 27.91 -17.03
CA SER A 234 20.90 26.96 -16.52
C SER A 234 20.66 25.53 -17.01
N PHE A 235 20.41 25.36 -18.31
CA PHE A 235 20.52 24.07 -18.98
C PHE A 235 21.07 24.24 -20.41
N ARG A 236 22.37 24.51 -20.52
CA ARG A 236 23.09 24.43 -21.80
C ARG A 236 24.02 23.22 -21.76
N MET A 237 23.55 22.11 -22.35
CA MET A 237 24.38 20.94 -22.62
C MET A 237 25.51 21.31 -23.59
N LYS A 238 26.76 21.03 -23.20
CA LYS A 238 27.89 20.96 -24.14
C LYS A 238 28.05 19.51 -24.56
N GLY A 239 27.68 19.22 -25.80
CA GLY A 239 28.12 18.01 -26.50
C GLY A 239 29.47 18.24 -27.17
N ARG A 240 30.38 17.29 -26.96
CA ARG A 240 31.23 16.69 -27.98
C ARG A 240 31.78 15.38 -27.45
#